data_AF-K2CMM2-F1
#
_entry.id   AF-K2CMM2-F1
#
_cell.length_a   1.000
_cell.length_b   1.000
_cell.length_c   1.000
_cell.angle_alpha   90.00
_cell.angle_beta   90.00
_cell.angle_gamma   90.00
#
_symmetry.space_group_name_H-M   'P 1'
#
loop_
_entity.id
_entity.type
_entity.pdbx_description
1 polymer ?
#
loop_
_entity_poly.entity_id
_entity_poly.type
_entity_poly.pdbx_seq_one_letter_code
_entity_poly.pdbx_strand_id
1 'polypeptide(L)'
;MLAVLVVSFVLSLAIIPLVGVEYMPQQDQGFLFMEVELPAGTRYEETTRVCRQIGNTIRENAPELKSLIITTGVTEDVENMIFSPKKASNYGKIEMTLVSKNQRTAGAKEIISRLRPLLDNIPGTVIRFTTTDPIGEMIIGASADFSIDIYGHDLEQGVEFANNLVNALMKIDNLKDLEISQKLARPEMQVKVNREKASSLGLNVSDIARGVELYFSGDRT
;
A
#
# COMPACT_ATOMS: atom_id res chain seq x y z
N MET A 1 -56.19 -9.64 -11.94
CA MET A 1 -55.04 -10.54 -11.72
C MET A 1 -53.96 -10.36 -12.79
N LEU A 2 -54.29 -10.43 -14.09
CA LEU A 2 -53.31 -10.25 -15.18
C LEU A 2 -52.61 -8.89 -15.19
N ALA A 3 -53.36 -7.79 -15.00
CA ALA A 3 -52.79 -6.44 -14.95
C ALA A 3 -51.79 -6.26 -13.79
N VAL A 4 -52.04 -6.91 -12.64
CA VAL A 4 -51.15 -6.86 -11.47
C VAL A 4 -49.84 -7.60 -11.77
N LEU A 5 -49.91 -8.73 -12.46
CA LEU A 5 -48.71 -9.49 -12.89
C LEU A 5 -47.86 -8.68 -13.89
N VAL A 6 -48.51 -8.04 -14.86
CA VAL A 6 -47.81 -7.22 -15.86
C VAL A 6 -47.16 -6.00 -15.21
N VAL A 7 -47.85 -5.32 -14.30
CA VAL A 7 -47.29 -4.18 -13.56
C VAL A 7 -46.13 -4.61 -12.68
N SER A 8 -46.25 -5.73 -11.94
CA SER A 8 -45.16 -6.25 -11.12
C SER A 8 -43.94 -6.66 -11.95
N PHE A 9 -44.14 -7.18 -13.17
CA PHE A 9 -43.05 -7.55 -14.08
C PHE A 9 -42.35 -6.32 -14.66
N VAL A 10 -43.08 -5.27 -15.03
CA VAL A 10 -42.47 -4.03 -15.52
C VAL A 10 -41.70 -3.33 -14.40
N LEU A 11 -42.22 -3.34 -13.17
CA LEU A 11 -41.51 -2.80 -12.00
C LEU A 11 -40.23 -3.58 -11.69
N SER A 12 -40.21 -4.91 -11.81
CA SER A 12 -38.99 -5.68 -11.56
C SER A 12 -37.90 -5.38 -12.59
N LEU A 13 -38.27 -5.19 -13.86
CA LEU A 13 -37.33 -4.75 -14.91
C LEU A 13 -36.83 -3.33 -14.69
N ALA A 14 -37.69 -2.42 -14.21
CA ALA A 14 -37.32 -1.05 -13.92
C ALA A 14 -36.32 -0.92 -12.76
N ILE A 15 -36.24 -1.92 -11.87
CA ILE A 15 -35.28 -1.95 -10.75
C ILE A 15 -33.88 -2.37 -11.20
N ILE A 16 -33.75 -3.14 -12.28
CA ILE A 16 -32.45 -3.63 -12.79
C ILE A 16 -31.40 -2.51 -12.95
N PRO A 17 -31.68 -1.37 -13.62
CA PRO A 17 -30.68 -0.30 -13.75
C PRO A 17 -30.37 0.47 -12.46
N LEU A 18 -31.17 0.30 -11.40
CA LEU A 18 -30.91 0.90 -10.09
C LEU A 18 -29.97 0.03 -9.23
N VAL A 19 -29.83 -1.26 -9.55
CA VAL A 19 -28.99 -2.18 -8.79
C VAL A 19 -27.58 -2.18 -9.38
N GLY A 20 -26.59 -1.79 -8.57
CA GLY A 20 -25.18 -1.86 -8.94
C GLY A 20 -24.75 -3.30 -9.21
N VAL A 21 -23.84 -3.48 -10.17
CA VAL A 21 -23.22 -4.77 -10.47
C VAL A 21 -21.84 -4.79 -9.81
N GLU A 22 -21.59 -5.78 -8.96
CA GLU A 22 -20.26 -6.04 -8.38
C GLU A 22 -19.76 -7.39 -8.92
N TYR A 23 -18.46 -7.47 -9.27
CA TYR A 23 -17.87 -8.71 -9.80
C TYR A 23 -17.82 -9.83 -8.74
N MET A 24 -17.40 -9.48 -7.53
CA MET A 24 -17.37 -10.35 -6.36
C MET A 24 -17.83 -9.53 -5.15
N PRO A 25 -18.79 -10.02 -4.34
CA PRO A 25 -19.17 -9.32 -3.13
C PRO A 25 -17.99 -9.29 -2.16
N GLN A 26 -17.70 -8.13 -1.58
CA GLN A 26 -16.64 -8.04 -0.58
C GLN A 26 -17.00 -8.89 0.64
N GLN A 27 -16.16 -9.87 0.94
CA GLN A 27 -16.33 -10.74 2.09
C GLN A 27 -15.62 -10.15 3.30
N ASP A 28 -16.34 -10.06 4.42
CA ASP A 28 -15.77 -9.64 5.69
C ASP A 28 -15.04 -10.83 6.34
N GLN A 29 -13.78 -11.02 5.96
CA GLN A 29 -12.94 -12.14 6.43
C GLN A 29 -12.41 -11.94 7.86
N GLY A 30 -12.68 -10.79 8.49
CA GLY A 30 -12.15 -10.45 9.81
C GLY A 30 -10.69 -10.00 9.79
N PHE A 31 -10.11 -9.76 8.61
CA PHE A 31 -8.79 -9.17 8.44
C PHE A 31 -8.92 -7.79 7.80
N LEU A 32 -8.13 -6.84 8.32
CA LEU A 32 -7.93 -5.53 7.72
C LEU A 32 -6.43 -5.29 7.62
N PHE A 33 -5.98 -4.83 6.46
CA PHE A 33 -4.60 -4.44 6.25
C PHE A 33 -4.53 -2.94 6.00
N MET A 34 -3.44 -2.35 6.44
CA MET A 34 -3.16 -0.94 6.27
C MET A 34 -1.72 -0.77 5.85
N GLU A 35 -1.52 -0.05 4.76
CA GLU A 35 -0.21 0.40 4.32
C GLU A 35 0.01 1.83 4.78
N VAL A 36 1.20 2.10 5.32
CA VAL A 36 1.62 3.42 5.80
C VAL A 36 2.90 3.79 5.08
N GLU A 37 2.87 4.88 4.34
CA GLU A 37 4.01 5.41 3.59
C GLU A 37 4.34 6.83 4.06
N LEU A 38 5.61 7.02 4.45
CA LEU A 38 6.19 8.30 4.85
C LEU A 38 7.03 8.87 3.69
N PRO A 39 7.51 10.12 3.78
CA PRO A 39 8.32 10.71 2.72
C PRO A 39 9.58 9.88 2.43
N ALA A 40 10.03 9.89 1.17
CA ALA A 40 11.25 9.20 0.80
C ALA A 40 12.46 9.72 1.60
N GLY A 41 13.31 8.80 2.07
CA GLY A 41 14.46 9.14 2.92
C GLY A 41 14.14 9.20 4.41
N THR A 42 12.89 9.00 4.84
CA THR A 42 12.58 8.84 6.27
C THR A 42 13.31 7.62 6.85
N ARG A 43 13.91 7.84 8.02
CA ARG A 43 14.60 6.80 8.78
C ARG A 43 13.62 5.75 9.28
N TYR A 44 14.06 4.49 9.31
CA TYR A 44 13.25 3.37 9.75
C TYR A 44 12.70 3.54 11.18
N GLU A 45 13.48 4.13 12.07
CA GLU A 45 13.09 4.38 13.46
C GLU A 45 11.90 5.35 13.55
N GLU A 46 11.88 6.38 12.69
CA GLU A 46 10.77 7.34 12.60
C GLU A 46 9.51 6.69 12.02
N THR A 47 9.65 5.90 10.96
CA THR A 47 8.55 5.10 10.42
C THR A 47 7.95 4.19 11.48
N THR A 48 8.79 3.49 12.26
CA THR A 48 8.37 2.62 13.36
C THR A 48 7.62 3.41 14.44
N ARG A 49 8.10 4.61 14.78
CA ARG A 49 7.45 5.49 15.76
C ARG A 49 6.05 5.89 15.29
N VAL A 50 5.91 6.30 14.04
CA VAL A 50 4.63 6.70 13.44
C VAL A 50 3.66 5.51 13.34
N CYS A 51 4.11 4.35 12.86
CA CYS A 51 3.28 3.15 12.81
C CYS A 51 2.80 2.71 14.20
N ARG A 52 3.64 2.83 15.24
CA ARG A 52 3.22 2.57 16.63
C ARG A 52 2.16 3.56 17.12
N GLN A 53 2.31 4.84 16.79
CA GLN A 53 1.30 5.85 17.10
C GLN A 53 -0.05 5.49 16.45
N ILE A 54 -0.03 5.15 15.15
CA ILE A 54 -1.21 4.67 14.42
C ILE A 54 -1.81 3.45 15.11
N GLY A 55 -0.99 2.44 15.44
CA GLY A 55 -1.44 1.23 16.13
C GLY A 55 -2.10 1.51 17.48
N ASN A 56 -1.62 2.50 18.25
CA ASN A 56 -2.25 2.92 19.50
C ASN A 56 -3.62 3.57 19.26
N THR A 57 -3.70 4.49 18.30
CA THR A 57 -4.98 5.13 17.90
C THR A 57 -6.00 4.08 17.46
N ILE A 58 -5.59 3.06 16.70
CA ILE A 58 -6.46 1.95 16.31
C ILE A 58 -6.94 1.18 17.54
N ARG A 59 -6.05 0.81 18.47
CA ARG A 59 -6.45 0.08 19.70
C ARG A 59 -7.46 0.86 20.54
N GLU A 60 -7.33 2.18 20.62
CA GLU A 60 -8.24 3.05 21.38
C GLU A 60 -9.62 3.21 20.72
N ASN A 61 -9.70 3.09 19.40
CA ASN A 61 -10.90 3.43 18.61
C ASN A 61 -11.50 2.23 17.84
N ALA A 62 -10.97 1.03 18.03
CA ALA A 62 -11.47 -0.22 17.45
C ALA A 62 -11.65 -1.30 18.53
N PRO A 63 -12.76 -1.28 19.30
CA PRO A 63 -13.05 -2.31 20.29
C PRO A 63 -13.20 -3.71 19.68
N GLU A 64 -13.44 -3.82 18.38
CA GLU A 64 -13.56 -5.07 17.62
C GLU A 64 -12.19 -5.70 17.31
N LEU A 65 -11.08 -5.03 17.62
CA LEU A 65 -9.73 -5.49 17.36
C LEU A 65 -9.34 -6.64 18.32
N LYS A 66 -9.00 -7.79 17.75
CA LYS A 66 -8.46 -8.96 18.48
C LYS A 66 -6.95 -8.91 18.60
N SER A 67 -6.25 -8.61 17.51
CA SER A 67 -4.80 -8.48 17.48
C SER A 67 -4.35 -7.51 16.41
N LEU A 68 -3.18 -6.91 16.62
CA LEU A 68 -2.58 -5.96 15.70
C LEU A 68 -1.08 -6.24 15.58
N ILE A 69 -0.63 -6.43 14.35
CA ILE A 69 0.77 -6.66 14.00
C ILE A 69 1.25 -5.44 13.22
N ILE A 70 2.42 -4.93 13.58
CA ILE A 70 3.07 -3.83 12.87
C ILE A 70 4.37 -4.37 12.31
N THR A 71 4.51 -4.30 11.00
CA THR A 71 5.71 -4.67 10.26
C THR A 71 6.26 -3.42 9.61
N THR A 72 7.52 -3.10 9.85
CA THR A 72 8.19 -1.93 9.29
C THR A 72 9.53 -2.34 8.72
N GLY A 73 10.05 -1.58 7.76
CA GLY A 73 11.43 -1.73 7.30
C GLY A 73 11.60 -2.76 6.19
N VAL A 74 12.82 -3.30 6.06
CA VAL A 74 13.20 -4.20 4.98
C VAL A 74 13.56 -5.56 5.58
N THR A 75 12.85 -6.61 5.17
CA THR A 75 13.23 -7.99 5.50
C THR A 75 14.19 -8.54 4.44
N GLU A 76 15.24 -9.23 4.90
CA GLU A 76 16.17 -10.00 4.07
C GLU A 76 15.60 -11.40 3.75
N ASP A 77 14.53 -11.82 4.41
CA ASP A 77 13.98 -13.17 4.34
C ASP A 77 13.03 -13.37 3.14
N VAL A 78 13.34 -14.36 2.30
CA VAL A 78 12.69 -14.60 0.99
C VAL A 78 11.23 -15.02 1.14
N GLU A 79 10.87 -15.76 2.20
CA GLU A 79 9.48 -16.16 2.45
C GLU A 79 8.61 -14.95 2.78
N ASN A 80 9.16 -14.00 3.56
CA ASN A 80 8.49 -12.76 3.91
C ASN A 80 8.48 -11.74 2.74
N MET A 81 9.28 -11.94 1.68
CA MET A 81 9.25 -11.10 0.47
C MET A 81 7.95 -11.26 -0.32
N ILE A 82 7.29 -12.41 -0.23
CA ILE A 82 6.04 -12.69 -0.94
C ILE A 82 4.88 -11.88 -0.34
N PHE A 83 4.84 -11.73 0.99
CA PHE A 83 3.74 -11.11 1.71
C PHE A 83 3.95 -9.62 2.06
N SER A 84 5.10 -9.05 1.69
CA SER A 84 5.44 -7.63 1.85
C SER A 84 6.31 -7.14 0.68
N PRO A 85 5.69 -6.82 -0.48
CA PRO A 85 6.43 -6.46 -1.69
C PRO A 85 7.15 -5.10 -1.58
N LYS A 86 6.70 -4.22 -0.67
CA LYS A 86 7.25 -2.86 -0.53
C LYS A 86 8.40 -2.83 0.48
N LYS A 87 9.63 -2.88 -0.04
CA LYS A 87 10.89 -2.72 0.73
C LYS A 87 11.31 -1.26 0.81
N ALA A 88 11.04 -0.57 1.92
CA ALA A 88 11.57 0.77 2.13
C ALA A 88 11.64 1.15 3.62
N SER A 89 12.63 1.97 3.99
CA SER A 89 12.74 2.51 5.36
C SER A 89 11.56 3.41 5.74
N ASN A 90 10.91 4.02 4.75
CA ASN A 90 9.75 4.90 4.88
C ASN A 90 8.41 4.16 4.77
N TYR A 91 8.40 2.82 4.82
CA TYR A 91 7.20 2.00 4.65
C TYR A 91 6.89 1.13 5.87
N GLY A 92 5.61 1.02 6.19
CA GLY A 92 5.07 0.13 7.21
C GLY A 92 3.76 -0.53 6.76
N LYS A 93 3.54 -1.75 7.25
CA LYS A 93 2.31 -2.53 7.08
C LYS A 93 1.73 -2.81 8.47
N ILE A 94 0.46 -2.55 8.64
CA ILE A 94 -0.29 -2.85 9.87
C ILE A 94 -1.37 -3.86 9.52
N GLU A 95 -1.31 -5.02 10.18
CA GLU A 95 -2.27 -6.11 10.01
C GLU A 95 -3.17 -6.15 11.24
N MET A 96 -4.47 -6.08 11.02
CA MET A 96 -5.48 -6.05 12.07
C MET A 96 -6.36 -7.29 11.94
N THR A 97 -6.39 -8.10 12.99
CA THR A 97 -7.32 -9.20 13.11
C THR A 97 -8.49 -8.74 13.98
N LEU A 98 -9.70 -8.85 13.46
CA LEU A 98 -10.93 -8.52 14.16
C LEU A 98 -11.45 -9.74 14.92
N VAL A 99 -12.31 -9.50 15.91
CA VAL A 99 -13.17 -10.55 16.48
C VAL A 99 -14.08 -11.14 15.40
N SER A 100 -14.52 -12.38 15.61
CA SER A 100 -15.40 -13.10 14.68
C SER A 100 -16.63 -12.26 14.34
N LYS A 101 -17.12 -12.34 13.09
CA LYS A 101 -18.26 -11.53 12.64
C LYS A 101 -19.49 -11.63 13.55
N ASN A 102 -19.73 -12.79 14.16
CA ASN A 102 -20.85 -13.01 15.09
C ASN A 102 -20.72 -12.26 16.43
N GLN A 103 -19.53 -11.74 16.75
CA GLN A 103 -19.21 -11.02 17.99
C GLN A 103 -19.13 -9.50 17.79
N ARG A 104 -19.39 -9.01 16.58
CA ARG A 104 -19.38 -7.58 16.25
C ARG A 104 -20.51 -7.21 15.31
N THR A 105 -21.11 -6.05 15.54
CA THR A 105 -22.12 -5.48 14.65
C THR A 105 -21.47 -4.80 13.46
N ALA A 106 -20.41 -4.02 13.70
CA ALA A 106 -19.72 -3.27 12.67
C ALA A 106 -19.06 -4.17 11.61
N GLY A 107 -19.19 -3.77 10.34
CA GLY A 107 -18.46 -4.37 9.22
C GLY A 107 -17.03 -3.86 9.09
N ALA A 108 -16.18 -4.60 8.38
CA ALA A 108 -14.82 -4.17 8.01
C ALA A 108 -14.80 -2.73 7.44
N LYS A 109 -15.67 -2.41 6.46
CA LYS A 109 -15.79 -1.06 5.87
C LYS A 109 -16.18 0.02 6.87
N GLU A 110 -17.07 -0.30 7.81
CA GLU A 110 -17.54 0.64 8.82
C GLU A 110 -16.42 0.98 9.81
N ILE A 111 -15.65 -0.04 10.20
CA ILE A 111 -14.45 0.12 11.02
C ILE A 111 -13.41 0.99 10.29
N ILE A 112 -13.15 0.72 9.00
CA ILE A 112 -12.26 1.56 8.18
C ILE A 112 -12.78 3.02 8.13
N SER A 113 -14.07 3.21 7.89
CA SER A 113 -14.68 4.55 7.80
C SER A 113 -14.62 5.33 9.11
N ARG A 114 -14.67 4.63 10.25
CA ARG A 114 -14.49 5.21 11.58
C ARG A 114 -13.03 5.56 11.88
N LEU A 115 -12.09 4.73 11.45
CA LEU A 115 -10.65 4.92 11.70
C LEU A 115 -10.03 5.97 10.79
N ARG A 116 -10.42 6.02 9.52
CA ARG A 116 -9.86 6.92 8.50
C ARG A 116 -9.76 8.39 8.94
N PRO A 117 -10.82 9.07 9.43
CA PRO A 117 -10.72 10.48 9.83
C PRO A 117 -9.79 10.71 11.02
N LEU A 118 -9.52 9.70 11.85
CA LEU A 118 -8.58 9.80 12.97
C LEU A 118 -7.12 9.71 12.50
N LEU A 119 -6.88 8.92 11.47
CA LEU A 119 -5.55 8.60 10.95
C LEU A 119 -5.10 9.56 9.85
N ASP A 120 -6.03 10.10 9.06
CA ASP A 120 -5.75 11.11 8.03
C ASP A 120 -5.18 12.43 8.63
N ASN A 121 -5.33 12.64 9.94
CA ASN A 121 -4.76 13.79 10.65
C ASN A 121 -3.25 13.66 10.91
N ILE A 122 -2.63 12.51 10.62
CA ILE A 122 -1.21 12.30 10.86
C ILE A 122 -0.42 12.96 9.71
N PRO A 123 0.37 14.00 10.00
CA PRO A 123 1.01 14.78 8.95
C PRO A 123 2.12 13.99 8.26
N GLY A 124 2.19 14.10 6.93
CA GLY A 124 3.25 13.49 6.13
C GLY A 124 3.10 11.99 5.94
N THR A 125 1.97 11.39 6.29
CA THR A 125 1.69 9.97 6.03
C THR A 125 0.66 9.79 4.94
N VAL A 126 0.93 8.86 4.02
CA VAL A 126 -0.07 8.31 3.12
C VAL A 126 -0.52 6.98 3.69
N ILE A 127 -1.81 6.86 3.99
CA ILE A 127 -2.40 5.67 4.59
C ILE A 127 -3.40 5.08 3.60
N ARG A 128 -3.27 3.78 3.32
CA ARG A 128 -4.18 3.03 2.44
C ARG A 128 -4.72 1.83 3.17
N PHE A 129 -6.01 1.54 3.01
CA PHE A 129 -6.64 0.38 3.61
C PHE A 129 -6.92 -0.67 2.53
N THR A 130 -6.69 -1.94 2.85
CA THR A 130 -7.17 -3.06 2.04
C THR A 130 -7.83 -4.11 2.92
N THR A 131 -8.93 -4.67 2.41
CA THR A 131 -9.64 -5.80 3.04
C THR A 131 -9.27 -7.13 2.37
N THR A 132 -8.44 -7.08 1.33
CA THR A 132 -8.08 -8.24 0.52
C THR A 132 -6.87 -8.94 1.13
N ASP A 133 -6.95 -10.26 1.24
CA ASP A 133 -5.83 -11.11 1.63
C ASP A 133 -4.73 -11.02 0.54
N PRO A 134 -3.44 -10.85 0.90
CA PRO A 134 -2.31 -10.96 -0.02
C PRO A 134 -2.38 -12.15 -0.99
N ILE A 135 -2.95 -13.30 -0.59
CA ILE A 135 -3.14 -14.45 -1.49
C ILE A 135 -4.12 -14.11 -2.62
N GLY A 136 -5.19 -13.37 -2.31
CA GLY A 136 -6.15 -12.87 -3.29
C GLY A 136 -5.51 -11.89 -4.26
N GLU A 137 -4.63 -11.01 -3.78
CA GLU A 137 -3.87 -10.08 -4.63
C GLU A 137 -2.97 -10.83 -5.64
N MET A 138 -2.31 -11.90 -5.21
CA MET A 138 -1.47 -12.72 -6.10
C MET A 138 -2.28 -13.42 -7.21
N ILE A 139 -3.51 -13.84 -6.92
CA ILE A 139 -4.39 -14.50 -7.89
C ILE A 139 -4.98 -13.49 -8.89
N ILE A 140 -5.33 -12.30 -8.40
CA ILE A 140 -5.96 -11.23 -9.21
C ILE A 140 -4.91 -10.44 -10.00
N GLY A 141 -3.65 -10.44 -9.56
CA GLY A 141 -2.54 -9.72 -10.18
C GLY A 141 -2.55 -8.21 -9.91
N ALA A 142 -3.44 -7.74 -9.02
CA ALA A 142 -3.55 -6.34 -8.60
C ALA A 142 -3.74 -6.27 -7.08
N SER A 143 -3.04 -5.33 -6.43
CA SER A 143 -3.11 -5.07 -4.98
C SER A 143 -4.27 -4.16 -4.58
N ALA A 144 -5.15 -3.83 -5.53
CA ALA A 144 -6.28 -2.93 -5.35
C ALA A 144 -7.49 -3.45 -6.12
N ASP A 145 -8.69 -2.96 -5.75
CA ASP A 145 -9.95 -3.32 -6.41
C ASP A 145 -9.95 -3.04 -7.93
N PHE A 146 -9.09 -2.12 -8.38
CA PHE A 146 -8.89 -1.77 -9.79
C PHE A 146 -7.46 -1.26 -10.03
N SER A 147 -6.88 -1.61 -11.18
CA SER A 147 -5.57 -1.14 -11.64
C SER A 147 -5.66 -0.57 -13.06
N ILE A 148 -4.81 0.43 -13.35
CA ILE A 148 -4.62 0.97 -14.70
C ILE A 148 -3.15 0.78 -15.08
N ASP A 149 -2.92 -0.02 -16.12
CA ASP A 149 -1.59 -0.22 -16.67
C ASP A 149 -1.29 0.83 -17.74
N ILE A 150 -0.22 1.61 -17.53
CA ILE A 150 0.24 2.63 -18.47
C ILE A 150 1.45 2.07 -19.23
N TYR A 151 1.30 1.88 -20.53
CA TYR A 151 2.36 1.39 -21.41
C TYR A 151 3.03 2.54 -22.16
N GLY A 152 4.35 2.56 -22.16
CA GLY A 152 5.15 3.58 -22.82
C GLY A 152 6.62 3.20 -22.89
N HIS A 153 7.37 3.91 -23.73
CA HIS A 153 8.81 3.71 -23.90
C HIS A 153 9.65 4.64 -23.02
N ASP A 154 9.04 5.74 -22.54
CA ASP A 154 9.67 6.77 -21.72
C ASP A 154 9.03 6.77 -20.33
N LEU A 155 9.85 6.54 -19.32
CA LEU A 155 9.42 6.46 -17.94
C LEU A 155 9.02 7.83 -17.37
N GLU A 156 9.72 8.90 -17.75
CA GLU A 156 9.43 10.25 -17.26
C GLU A 156 8.06 10.72 -17.79
N GLN A 157 7.83 10.54 -19.09
CA GLN A 157 6.52 10.85 -19.70
C GLN A 157 5.41 9.97 -19.11
N GLY A 158 5.70 8.70 -18.85
CA GLY A 158 4.76 7.78 -18.20
C GLY A 158 4.35 8.26 -16.80
N VAL A 159 5.31 8.73 -16.00
CA VAL A 159 5.06 9.28 -14.65
C VAL A 159 4.27 10.58 -14.73
N GLU A 160 4.58 11.48 -15.68
CA GLU A 160 3.80 12.71 -15.88
C GLU A 160 2.34 12.41 -16.22
N PHE A 161 2.12 11.48 -17.16
CA PHE A 161 0.77 11.04 -17.54
C PHE A 161 0.03 10.40 -16.35
N ALA A 162 0.69 9.55 -15.57
CA ALA A 162 0.12 8.93 -14.38
C ALA A 162 -0.33 9.98 -13.36
N ASN A 163 0.47 11.03 -13.12
CA ASN A 163 0.10 12.12 -12.22
C ASN A 163 -1.13 12.88 -12.71
N ASN A 164 -1.21 13.18 -14.02
CA ASN A 164 -2.38 13.83 -14.62
C ASN A 164 -3.64 12.96 -14.48
N LEU A 165 -3.51 11.66 -14.68
CA LEU A 165 -4.60 10.70 -14.51
C LEU A 165 -5.08 10.63 -13.07
N VAL A 166 -4.18 10.53 -12.09
CA VAL A 166 -4.53 10.54 -10.66
C VAL A 166 -5.24 11.83 -10.28
N ASN A 167 -4.78 13.00 -10.77
CA ASN A 167 -5.45 14.28 -10.55
C ASN A 167 -6.87 14.34 -11.11
N ALA A 168 -7.13 13.68 -12.24
CA ALA A 168 -8.47 13.57 -12.80
C ALA A 168 -9.35 12.61 -11.98
N LEU A 169 -8.80 11.45 -11.59
CA LEU A 169 -9.52 10.42 -10.82
C LEU A 169 -9.86 10.86 -9.40
N MET A 170 -9.02 11.68 -8.76
CA MET A 170 -9.30 12.25 -7.43
C MET A 170 -10.60 13.08 -7.37
N LYS A 171 -11.14 13.53 -8.51
CA LYS A 171 -12.41 14.28 -8.58
C LYS A 171 -13.66 13.39 -8.50
N ILE A 172 -13.49 12.07 -8.51
CA ILE A 172 -14.60 11.10 -8.43
C ILE A 172 -14.80 10.73 -6.96
N ASP A 173 -15.95 11.12 -6.38
CA ASP A 173 -16.21 11.04 -4.93
C ASP A 173 -15.99 9.65 -4.30
N ASN A 174 -16.25 8.60 -5.09
CA ASN A 174 -16.20 7.21 -4.64
C ASN A 174 -14.83 6.52 -4.84
N LEU A 175 -13.87 7.17 -5.49
CA LEU A 175 -12.51 6.63 -5.60
C LEU A 175 -11.70 6.98 -4.36
N LYS A 176 -11.12 5.97 -3.72
CA LYS A 176 -10.29 6.08 -2.52
C LYS A 176 -8.96 5.37 -2.74
N ASP A 177 -7.96 5.76 -1.97
CA ASP A 177 -6.66 5.10 -1.88
C ASP A 177 -5.90 4.97 -3.22
N LEU A 178 -6.00 6.00 -4.07
CA LEU A 178 -5.27 6.07 -5.35
C LEU A 178 -3.75 6.05 -5.13
N GLU A 179 -3.05 5.21 -5.89
CA GLU A 179 -1.59 5.07 -5.83
C GLU A 179 -0.99 5.00 -7.24
N ILE A 180 0.14 5.68 -7.42
CA ILE A 180 1.05 5.41 -8.54
C ILE A 180 2.05 4.36 -8.06
N SER A 181 2.01 3.16 -8.64
CA SER A 181 2.86 2.03 -8.25
C SER A 181 4.36 2.29 -8.50
N GLN A 182 4.68 3.13 -9.48
CA GLN A 182 6.04 3.55 -9.78
C GLN A 182 6.54 4.53 -8.70
N LYS A 183 7.52 4.09 -7.92
CA LYS A 183 8.14 4.94 -6.89
C LYS A 183 9.06 5.99 -7.51
N LEU A 184 9.00 7.21 -6.98
CA LEU A 184 9.95 8.29 -7.32
C LEU A 184 11.37 7.92 -6.89
N ALA A 185 12.35 8.52 -7.58
CA ALA A 185 13.77 8.30 -7.35
C ALA A 185 14.12 8.44 -5.86
N ARG A 186 14.72 7.40 -5.28
CA ARG A 186 15.23 7.43 -3.91
C ARG A 186 16.54 8.23 -3.90
N PRO A 187 16.79 9.04 -2.87
CA PRO A 187 18.09 9.67 -2.72
C PRO A 187 19.15 8.57 -2.49
N GLU A 188 20.07 8.44 -3.44
CA GLU A 188 21.16 7.47 -3.40
C GLU A 188 22.50 8.20 -3.37
N MET A 189 23.44 7.70 -2.56
CA MET A 189 24.82 8.17 -2.58
C MET A 189 25.60 7.39 -3.64
N GLN A 190 25.90 8.04 -4.77
CA GLN A 190 26.65 7.42 -5.84
C GLN A 190 28.15 7.73 -5.73
N VAL A 191 28.96 6.71 -5.49
CA VAL A 191 30.42 6.83 -5.50
C VAL A 191 30.93 6.61 -6.93
N LYS A 192 31.34 7.70 -7.60
CA LYS A 192 31.92 7.65 -8.95
C LYS A 192 33.45 7.60 -8.86
N VAL A 193 34.03 6.42 -9.13
CA VAL A 193 35.48 6.24 -9.14
C VAL A 193 36.09 6.87 -10.39
N ASN A 194 37.00 7.82 -10.20
CA ASN A 194 37.83 8.33 -11.28
C ASN A 194 38.93 7.31 -11.63
N ARG A 195 38.76 6.61 -12.76
CA ARG A 195 39.66 5.54 -13.20
C ARG A 195 41.08 6.03 -13.51
N GLU A 196 41.20 7.20 -14.11
CA GLU A 196 42.50 7.80 -14.45
C GLU A 196 43.30 8.11 -13.19
N LYS A 197 42.63 8.69 -12.19
CA LYS A 197 43.25 8.99 -10.89
C LYS A 197 43.62 7.72 -10.14
N ALA A 198 42.74 6.71 -10.13
CA ALA A 198 43.02 5.42 -9.52
C ALA A 198 44.25 4.75 -10.15
N SER A 199 44.34 4.75 -11.48
CA SER A 199 45.49 4.21 -12.21
C SER A 199 46.79 4.96 -11.90
N SER A 200 46.75 6.31 -11.82
CA SER A 200 47.92 7.12 -11.48
C SER A 200 48.47 6.86 -10.07
N LEU A 201 47.62 6.32 -9.17
CA LEU A 201 47.97 5.96 -7.79
C LEU A 201 48.25 4.46 -7.63
N GLY A 202 48.24 3.67 -8.71
CA GLY A 202 48.43 2.22 -8.66
C GLY A 202 47.27 1.45 -8.01
N LEU A 203 46.10 2.07 -7.89
CA LEU A 203 44.92 1.47 -7.25
C LEU A 203 44.00 0.81 -8.28
N ASN A 204 43.51 -0.38 -7.96
CA ASN A 204 42.46 -1.02 -8.73
C ASN A 204 41.09 -0.48 -8.32
N VAL A 205 40.19 -0.32 -9.28
CA VAL A 205 38.78 0.09 -9.04
C VAL A 205 38.10 -0.91 -8.10
N SER A 206 38.42 -2.19 -8.22
CA SER A 206 37.88 -3.25 -7.35
C SER A 206 38.27 -3.07 -5.88
N ASP A 207 39.48 -2.60 -5.60
CA ASP A 207 39.96 -2.39 -4.24
C ASP A 207 39.29 -1.16 -3.60
N ILE A 208 39.07 -0.11 -4.40
CA ILE A 208 38.33 1.08 -3.99
C ILE A 208 36.87 0.71 -3.68
N ALA A 209 36.22 -0.06 -4.55
CA ALA A 209 34.86 -0.53 -4.33
C ALA A 209 34.73 -1.36 -3.04
N ARG A 210 35.67 -2.29 -2.81
CA ARG A 210 35.70 -3.11 -1.58
C ARG A 210 35.91 -2.25 -0.33
N GLY A 211 36.77 -1.24 -0.40
CA GLY A 211 36.98 -0.31 0.73
C GLY A 211 35.72 0.50 1.07
N VAL A 212 35.00 0.96 0.07
CA VAL A 212 33.70 1.65 0.23
C VAL A 212 32.67 0.69 0.82
N GLU A 213 32.56 -0.52 0.29
CA GLU A 213 31.64 -1.55 0.79
C GLU A 213 31.89 -1.88 2.27
N LEU A 214 33.15 -2.13 2.66
CA LEU A 214 33.53 -2.40 4.05
C LEU A 214 33.22 -1.21 4.98
N TYR A 215 33.40 0.02 4.51
CA TYR A 215 33.12 1.22 5.31
C TYR A 215 31.62 1.43 5.57
N PHE A 216 30.77 1.16 4.57
CA PHE A 216 29.33 1.41 4.66
C PHE A 216 28.53 0.21 5.19
N SER A 217 28.86 -1.01 4.77
CA SER A 217 28.13 -2.23 5.13
C SER A 217 28.68 -2.90 6.39
N GLY A 218 29.92 -2.59 6.78
CA GLY A 218 30.68 -3.43 7.70
C GLY A 218 31.05 -4.76 7.07
N ASP A 219 32.08 -5.43 7.59
CA ASP A 219 32.46 -6.76 7.11
C ASP A 219 31.36 -7.77 7.46
N ARG A 220 30.65 -8.26 6.43
CA ARG A 220 29.66 -9.34 6.57
C ARG A 220 30.39 -10.68 6.41
N THR A 221 31.22 -11.03 7.39
CA THR A 221 31.76 -12.39 7.59
C THR A 221 31.34 -12.92 8.94
#